data_AF-A0A151JR76-F1
#
_entry.id   AF-A0A151JR76-F1
#
_cell.length_a   1.000
_cell.length_b   1.000
_cell.length_c   1.000
_cell.angle_alpha   90.00
_cell.angle_beta   90.00
_cell.angle_gamma   90.00
#
_symmetry.space_group_name_H-M   'P 1'
#
loop_
_entity.id
_entity.type
_entity.pdbx_description
1 polymer ?
#
loop_
_entity_poly.entity_id
_entity_poly.type
_entity_poly.pdbx_seq_one_letter_code
_entity_poly.pdbx_strand_id
1 'polypeptide(L)'
;MAEQEAIYFRDVFPVRRYIRRHYTKIRGILWANCNHCQKQIRMQPSFFLLSHLVQEHLNELTEEEKKYELIHWVWDHFKKKDTQNATCNICGSELKYDTRLDSLYRHLKNTHGILPPYIDDMDNVSRDANTNTTIRKDQIHSATSSKYMEQTGVLDK
;
A
#
# COMPACT_ATOMS: atom_id res chain seq x y z
N MET A 1 -15.89 -37.17 -7.70
CA MET A 1 -14.89 -36.52 -6.84
C MET A 1 -14.68 -35.14 -7.42
N ALA A 2 -15.31 -34.12 -6.84
CA ALA A 2 -15.27 -32.76 -7.38
C ALA A 2 -13.98 -32.09 -6.90
N GLU A 3 -13.13 -31.73 -7.86
CA GLU A 3 -11.94 -30.94 -7.66
C GLU A 3 -12.31 -29.67 -6.91
N GLN A 4 -11.77 -29.53 -5.70
CA GLN A 4 -11.78 -28.28 -4.98
C GLN A 4 -10.99 -27.29 -5.82
N GLU A 5 -11.69 -26.32 -6.41
CA GLU A 5 -11.09 -25.16 -7.07
C GLU A 5 -10.16 -24.48 -6.05
N ALA A 6 -8.87 -24.80 -6.13
CA ALA A 6 -7.84 -24.00 -5.52
C ALA A 6 -7.85 -22.65 -6.24
N ILE A 7 -8.68 -21.73 -5.78
CA ILE A 7 -8.63 -20.32 -6.17
C ILE A 7 -7.20 -19.89 -5.86
N TYR A 8 -6.38 -19.78 -6.90
CA TYR A 8 -4.98 -19.43 -6.77
C TYR A 8 -4.92 -18.07 -6.07
N PHE A 9 -4.50 -18.10 -4.81
CA PHE A 9 -4.44 -16.96 -3.88
C PHE A 9 -3.43 -15.87 -4.32
N ARG A 10 -2.81 -16.02 -5.50
CA ARG A 10 -1.84 -15.12 -6.12
C ARG A 10 -2.43 -13.83 -6.70
N ASP A 11 -3.75 -13.73 -6.85
CA ASP A 11 -4.37 -12.57 -7.52
C ASP A 11 -4.98 -11.54 -6.55
N VAL A 12 -4.77 -11.67 -5.23
CA VAL A 12 -5.53 -10.88 -4.24
C VAL A 12 -4.77 -9.65 -3.76
N PHE A 13 -5.45 -8.50 -3.76
CA PHE A 13 -4.93 -7.25 -3.21
C PHE A 13 -5.01 -7.24 -1.67
N PRO A 14 -3.95 -6.82 -0.95
CA PRO A 14 -3.94 -6.71 0.52
C PRO A 14 -4.64 -5.46 1.06
N VAL A 15 -5.68 -5.02 0.36
CA VAL A 15 -6.56 -3.92 0.75
C VAL A 15 -7.98 -4.42 0.95
N ARG A 16 -8.84 -3.63 1.56
CA ARG A 16 -10.26 -3.96 1.78
C ARG A 16 -11.00 -4.25 0.47
N ARG A 17 -12.01 -5.14 0.51
CA ARG A 17 -12.69 -5.66 -0.69
C ARG A 17 -13.25 -4.56 -1.60
N TYR A 18 -13.76 -3.45 -1.06
CA TYR A 18 -14.34 -2.38 -1.86
C TYR A 18 -13.29 -1.73 -2.78
N ILE A 19 -12.10 -1.41 -2.25
CA ILE A 19 -10.98 -0.83 -3.02
C ILE A 19 -10.61 -1.76 -4.17
N ARG A 20 -10.55 -3.08 -3.93
CA ARG A 20 -10.17 -4.07 -4.96
C ARG A 20 -11.04 -4.00 -6.21
N ARG A 21 -12.32 -3.58 -6.09
CA ARG A 21 -13.26 -3.54 -7.21
C ARG A 21 -12.92 -2.49 -8.25
N HIS A 22 -12.13 -1.48 -7.87
CA HIS A 22 -11.71 -0.39 -8.76
C HIS A 22 -10.42 -0.70 -9.52
N TYR A 23 -9.82 -1.87 -9.30
CA TYR A 23 -8.52 -2.22 -9.86
C TYR A 23 -8.50 -3.62 -10.45
N THR A 24 -7.70 -3.78 -11.50
CA THR A 24 -7.36 -5.08 -12.08
C THR A 24 -5.87 -5.32 -11.88
N LYS A 25 -5.49 -6.38 -11.14
CA LYS A 25 -4.09 -6.72 -10.86
C LYS A 25 -3.37 -7.11 -12.15
N ILE A 26 -2.17 -6.58 -12.36
CA ILE A 26 -1.30 -7.02 -13.45
C ILE A 26 -0.52 -8.25 -12.96
N ARG A 27 -0.65 -9.37 -13.67
CA ARG A 27 0.02 -10.62 -13.30
C ARG A 27 1.54 -10.46 -13.31
N GLY A 28 2.20 -11.02 -12.29
CA GLY A 28 3.65 -11.04 -12.19
C GLY A 28 4.32 -9.74 -11.75
N ILE A 29 3.57 -8.66 -11.46
CA ILE A 29 4.13 -7.40 -10.95
C ILE A 29 3.26 -6.80 -9.83
N LEU A 30 3.84 -5.87 -9.06
CA LEU A 30 3.16 -5.15 -7.96
C LEU A 30 2.36 -3.92 -8.43
N TRP A 31 1.70 -4.03 -9.57
CA TRP A 31 0.95 -2.94 -10.19
C TRP A 31 -0.46 -3.39 -10.54
N ALA A 32 -1.36 -2.42 -10.61
CA ALA A 32 -2.74 -2.64 -11.00
C ALA A 32 -3.21 -1.56 -11.95
N ASN A 33 -4.04 -1.94 -12.92
CA ASN A 33 -4.75 -0.98 -13.77
C ASN A 33 -5.93 -0.42 -12.99
N CYS A 34 -6.13 0.90 -13.02
CA CYS A 34 -7.39 1.48 -12.60
C CYS A 34 -8.48 1.10 -13.59
N ASN A 35 -9.66 0.74 -13.10
CA ASN A 35 -10.81 0.40 -13.94
C ASN A 35 -11.56 1.65 -14.44
N HIS A 36 -11.24 2.83 -13.88
CA HIS A 36 -11.92 4.10 -14.13
C HIS A 36 -11.09 5.09 -14.97
N CYS A 37 -9.81 4.81 -15.19
CA CYS A 37 -8.93 5.60 -16.04
C CYS A 37 -7.76 4.76 -16.59
N GLN A 38 -6.92 5.36 -17.43
CA GLN A 38 -5.78 4.68 -18.06
C GLN A 38 -4.54 4.57 -17.14
N LYS A 39 -4.63 4.99 -15.87
CA LYS A 39 -3.48 5.00 -14.95
C LYS A 39 -3.22 3.59 -14.39
N GLN A 40 -1.93 3.29 -14.22
CA GLN A 40 -1.47 2.12 -13.48
C GLN A 40 -0.94 2.55 -12.13
N ILE A 41 -1.36 1.87 -11.07
CA ILE A 41 -1.06 2.23 -9.69
C ILE A 41 -0.24 1.11 -9.06
N ARG A 42 0.85 1.49 -8.37
CA ARG A 42 1.62 0.54 -7.56
C ARG A 42 0.75 0.07 -6.38
N MET A 43 0.68 -1.23 -6.16
CA MET A 43 -0.16 -1.84 -5.12
C MET A 43 0.41 -1.69 -3.70
N GLN A 44 1.69 -1.33 -3.58
CA GLN A 44 2.40 -1.17 -2.32
C GLN A 44 3.13 0.19 -2.24
N PRO A 45 2.99 0.93 -1.12
CA PRO A 45 2.12 0.63 0.02
C PRO A 45 0.62 0.69 -0.35
N SER A 46 -0.22 -0.01 0.42
CA SER A 46 -1.66 -0.14 0.16
C SER A 46 -2.38 1.20 -0.03
N PHE A 47 -1.94 2.26 0.66
CA PHE A 47 -2.57 3.59 0.59
C PHE A 47 -2.51 4.25 -0.79
N PHE A 48 -1.60 3.83 -1.69
CA PHE A 48 -1.56 4.37 -3.05
C PHE A 48 -2.86 4.11 -3.82
N LEU A 49 -3.46 2.94 -3.62
CA LEU A 49 -4.74 2.59 -4.25
C LEU A 49 -5.88 3.46 -3.71
N LEU A 50 -5.92 3.74 -2.40
CA LEU A 50 -6.96 4.62 -1.89
C LEU A 50 -6.72 6.09 -2.27
N SER A 51 -5.48 6.55 -2.20
CA SER A 51 -5.09 7.91 -2.57
C SER A 51 -5.46 8.23 -4.01
N HIS A 52 -5.24 7.27 -4.94
CA HIS A 52 -5.65 7.45 -6.33
C HIS A 52 -7.16 7.63 -6.46
N LEU A 53 -7.97 6.79 -5.79
CA LEU A 53 -9.44 6.90 -5.84
C LEU A 53 -9.92 8.23 -5.25
N VAL A 54 -9.36 8.65 -4.11
CA VAL A 54 -9.74 9.91 -3.46
C VAL A 54 -9.41 11.13 -4.32
N GLN A 55 -8.27 11.12 -5.02
CA GLN A 55 -7.82 12.26 -5.81
C GLN A 55 -8.51 12.35 -7.18
N GLU A 56 -8.69 11.21 -7.85
CA GLU A 56 -9.09 11.18 -9.27
C GLU A 56 -10.52 10.68 -9.48
N HIS A 57 -11.07 9.95 -8.50
CA HIS A 57 -12.34 9.24 -8.61
C HIS A 57 -13.20 9.42 -7.35
N LEU A 58 -13.23 10.63 -6.78
CA LEU A 58 -13.94 10.92 -5.53
C LEU A 58 -15.43 10.56 -5.59
N ASN A 59 -16.04 10.69 -6.78
CA ASN A 59 -17.45 10.38 -7.03
C ASN A 59 -17.75 8.87 -6.97
N GLU A 60 -16.72 8.03 -6.99
CA GLU A 60 -16.83 6.57 -6.93
C GLU A 60 -16.76 6.05 -5.48
N LEU A 61 -16.61 6.93 -4.48
CA LEU A 61 -16.42 6.57 -3.08
C LEU A 61 -17.51 7.17 -2.18
N THR A 62 -18.00 6.40 -1.21
CA THR A 62 -18.80 6.94 -0.09
C THR A 62 -17.93 7.69 0.93
N GLU A 63 -18.55 8.47 1.84
CA GLU A 63 -17.82 9.16 2.92
C GLU A 63 -17.06 8.20 3.85
N GLU A 64 -17.60 7.00 4.06
CA GLU A 64 -16.96 5.95 4.84
C GLU A 64 -15.75 5.35 4.12
N GLU A 65 -15.85 5.22 2.79
CA GLU A 65 -14.81 4.64 1.93
C GLU A 65 -13.61 5.56 1.71
N LYS A 66 -13.77 6.86 1.95
CA LYS A 66 -12.68 7.85 1.94
C LYS A 66 -11.73 7.71 3.14
N LYS A 67 -12.13 7.01 4.20
CA LYS A 67 -11.35 6.90 5.43
C LYS A 67 -10.19 5.90 5.29
N TYR A 68 -8.97 6.41 5.27
CA TYR A 68 -7.72 5.63 5.21
C TYR A 68 -7.59 4.56 6.29
N GLU A 69 -8.23 4.77 7.44
CA GLU A 69 -8.23 3.85 8.57
C GLU A 69 -8.82 2.47 8.25
N LEU A 70 -9.57 2.35 7.16
CA LEU A 70 -10.30 1.15 6.75
C LEU A 70 -9.65 0.48 5.53
N ILE A 71 -8.41 0.83 5.21
CA ILE A 71 -7.74 0.29 4.02
C ILE A 71 -7.33 -1.18 4.16
N HIS A 72 -7.01 -1.62 5.38
CA HIS A 72 -6.52 -2.97 5.62
C HIS A 72 -7.61 -4.03 5.42
N TRP A 73 -7.25 -5.14 4.78
CA TRP A 73 -8.16 -6.23 4.48
C TRP A 73 -8.80 -6.85 5.73
N VAL A 74 -8.18 -6.74 6.91
CA VAL A 74 -8.77 -7.23 8.18
C VAL A 74 -10.13 -6.62 8.45
N TRP A 75 -10.37 -5.38 8.01
CA TRP A 75 -11.65 -4.69 8.17
C TRP A 75 -12.77 -5.27 7.29
N ASP A 76 -12.48 -6.26 6.44
CA ASP A 76 -13.51 -7.10 5.82
C ASP A 76 -14.12 -8.09 6.85
N HIS A 77 -13.40 -8.41 7.92
CA HIS A 77 -13.78 -9.42 8.93
C HIS A 77 -14.04 -8.86 10.32
N PHE A 78 -13.77 -7.57 10.52
CA PHE A 78 -13.94 -6.88 11.81
C PHE A 78 -14.84 -5.66 11.68
N LYS A 79 -15.61 -5.40 12.73
CA LYS A 79 -16.31 -4.13 12.95
C LYS A 79 -15.58 -3.35 14.04
N LYS A 80 -15.18 -2.10 13.75
CA LYS A 80 -14.66 -1.20 14.80
C LYS A 80 -15.76 -0.90 15.82
N LYS A 81 -15.42 -1.02 17.10
CA LYS A 81 -16.27 -0.61 18.23
C LYS A 81 -15.87 0.77 18.74
N ASP A 82 -14.57 0.98 18.90
CA ASP A 82 -13.97 2.25 19.32
C ASP A 82 -12.55 2.36 18.74
N THR A 83 -11.73 3.27 19.27
CA THR A 83 -10.37 3.52 18.77
C THR A 83 -9.40 2.38 19.01
N GLN A 84 -9.68 1.49 19.96
CA GLN A 84 -8.78 0.40 20.37
C GLN A 84 -9.44 -0.97 20.37
N ASN A 85 -10.75 -1.08 20.18
CA ASN A 85 -11.46 -2.37 20.18
C ASN A 85 -12.20 -2.62 18.86
N ALA A 86 -12.14 -3.87 18.41
CA ALA A 86 -12.88 -4.37 17.26
C ALA A 86 -13.56 -5.70 17.58
N THR A 87 -14.74 -5.90 16.99
CA THR A 87 -15.51 -7.14 17.11
C THR A 87 -15.31 -7.97 15.85
N CYS A 88 -14.95 -9.25 16.03
CA CYS A 88 -14.87 -10.21 14.93
C CYS A 88 -16.27 -10.52 14.40
N ASN A 89 -16.49 -10.32 13.10
CA ASN A 89 -17.78 -10.59 12.46
C ASN A 89 -18.08 -12.11 12.33
N ILE A 90 -17.09 -12.97 12.53
CA ILE A 90 -17.21 -14.43 12.38
C ILE A 90 -17.63 -15.09 13.70
N CYS A 91 -16.97 -14.74 14.81
CA CYS A 91 -17.19 -15.38 16.12
C CYS A 91 -17.69 -14.42 17.21
N GLY A 92 -17.87 -13.13 16.91
CA GLY A 92 -18.32 -12.13 17.89
C GLY A 92 -17.28 -11.75 18.96
N SER A 93 -16.07 -12.32 18.91
CA SER A 93 -15.01 -12.00 19.88
C SER A 93 -14.61 -10.54 19.79
N GLU A 94 -14.44 -9.90 20.94
CA GLU A 94 -13.92 -8.54 21.06
C GLU A 94 -12.41 -8.57 21.27
N LEU A 95 -11.67 -7.87 20.41
CA LEU A 95 -10.22 -7.81 20.45
C LEU A 95 -9.75 -6.36 20.53
N LYS A 96 -8.75 -6.16 21.39
CA LYS A 96 -7.95 -4.93 21.36
C LYS A 96 -7.02 -4.95 20.15
N TYR A 97 -6.86 -3.81 19.49
CA TYR A 97 -5.94 -3.63 18.37
C TYR A 97 -5.16 -2.32 18.51
N ASP A 98 -4.00 -2.29 17.88
CA ASP A 98 -3.13 -1.12 17.73
C ASP A 98 -2.99 -0.76 16.25
N THR A 99 -2.16 0.23 15.93
CA THR A 99 -1.94 0.68 14.54
C THR A 99 -1.39 -0.41 13.63
N ARG A 100 -0.72 -1.44 14.17
CA ARG A 100 -0.14 -2.55 13.40
C ARG A 100 -1.15 -3.66 13.10
N LEU A 101 -2.27 -3.72 13.84
CA LEU A 101 -3.35 -4.69 13.66
C LEU A 101 -2.92 -6.17 13.86
N ASP A 102 -1.77 -6.41 14.50
CA ASP A 102 -1.17 -7.73 14.70
C ASP A 102 -2.10 -8.70 15.43
N SER A 103 -2.85 -8.20 16.41
CA SER A 103 -3.84 -8.98 17.16
C SER A 103 -4.97 -9.49 16.27
N LEU A 104 -5.43 -8.66 15.33
CA LEU A 104 -6.51 -9.01 14.39
C LEU A 104 -6.02 -10.01 13.36
N TYR A 105 -4.82 -9.81 12.81
CA TYR A 105 -4.19 -10.78 11.89
C TYR A 105 -4.03 -12.15 12.54
N ARG A 106 -3.48 -12.19 13.76
CA ARG A 106 -3.28 -13.43 14.50
C ARG A 106 -4.61 -14.11 14.84
N HIS A 107 -5.64 -13.35 15.19
CA HIS A 107 -6.98 -13.89 15.43
C HIS A 107 -7.54 -14.58 14.19
N LEU A 108 -7.50 -13.92 13.02
CA LEU A 108 -7.99 -14.51 11.77
C LEU A 108 -7.22 -15.79 11.40
N LYS A 109 -5.89 -15.76 11.55
CA LYS A 109 -5.04 -16.91 11.26
C LYS A 109 -5.30 -18.08 12.22
N ASN A 110 -5.25 -17.84 13.53
CA ASN A 110 -5.24 -18.91 14.53
C ASN A 110 -6.65 -19.44 14.84
N THR A 111 -7.66 -18.58 14.80
CA THR A 111 -9.05 -18.95 15.16
C THR A 111 -9.85 -19.39 13.94
N HIS A 112 -9.58 -18.78 12.77
CA HIS A 112 -10.40 -18.98 11.57
C HIS A 112 -9.64 -19.54 10.37
N GLY A 113 -8.32 -19.74 10.47
CA GLY A 113 -7.50 -20.22 9.35
C GLY A 113 -7.43 -19.24 8.17
N ILE A 114 -7.86 -17.99 8.35
CA ILE A 114 -7.87 -16.97 7.29
C ILE A 114 -6.49 -16.32 7.23
N LEU A 115 -5.81 -16.50 6.10
CA LEU A 115 -4.49 -15.94 5.84
C LEU A 115 -4.58 -14.58 5.13
N PRO A 116 -3.55 -13.71 5.28
CA PRO A 116 -3.47 -12.49 4.50
C PRO A 116 -3.46 -12.78 2.99
N PRO A 117 -4.18 -12.01 2.17
CA PRO A 117 -4.06 -12.05 0.71
C PRO A 117 -2.59 -11.87 0.32
N TYR A 118 -2.03 -12.92 -0.30
CA TYR A 118 -0.61 -13.03 -0.60
C TYR A 118 -0.22 -12.04 -1.70
N ILE A 119 0.74 -11.18 -1.39
CA ILE A 119 1.50 -10.44 -2.40
C ILE A 119 2.60 -11.40 -2.83
N ASP A 120 2.73 -11.68 -4.13
CA ASP A 120 3.86 -12.47 -4.65
C ASP A 120 5.16 -11.92 -4.03
N ASP A 121 5.86 -12.76 -3.27
CA ASP A 121 7.23 -12.54 -2.79
C ASP A 121 8.16 -12.35 -4.00
N MET A 122 8.11 -11.17 -4.61
CA MET A 122 9.21 -10.65 -5.42
C MET A 122 10.09 -9.84 -4.46
N ASP A 123 11.29 -10.39 -4.24
CA ASP A 123 12.44 -9.83 -3.53
C ASP A 123 12.53 -10.06 -2.01
N ASN A 124 12.61 -11.34 -1.62
CA ASN A 124 13.58 -11.73 -0.59
C ASN A 124 15.00 -11.60 -1.17
N VAL A 125 15.50 -10.36 -1.33
CA VAL A 125 16.95 -10.17 -1.26
C VAL A 125 17.29 -10.32 0.21
N SER A 126 17.84 -11.49 0.53
CA SER A 126 18.46 -11.75 1.83
C SER A 126 19.33 -10.55 2.20
N ARG A 127 18.94 -9.80 3.23
CA ARG A 127 19.90 -8.92 3.92
C ARG A 127 20.74 -9.80 4.81
N ASP A 128 21.59 -10.60 4.20
CA ASP A 128 22.80 -11.02 4.85
C ASP A 128 23.72 -9.81 4.91
N ALA A 129 24.04 -9.42 6.14
CA ALA A 129 24.93 -8.33 6.44
C ALA A 129 26.29 -8.56 5.78
N ASN A 130 26.72 -7.63 4.93
CA ASN A 130 28.14 -7.31 4.85
C ASN A 130 28.32 -5.80 4.71
N THR A 131 28.55 -5.17 5.85
CA THR A 131 29.09 -3.81 5.97
C THR A 131 30.52 -3.78 5.45
N ASN A 132 30.72 -3.50 4.16
CA ASN A 132 31.95 -2.86 3.72
C ASN A 132 31.82 -2.26 2.31
N THR A 133 31.54 -0.97 2.18
CA THR A 133 32.10 -0.22 1.06
C THR A 133 32.31 1.25 1.44
N THR A 134 33.56 1.53 1.80
CA THR A 134 34.23 2.84 1.78
C THR A 134 33.71 3.74 0.66
N ILE A 135 32.93 4.77 1.01
CA ILE A 135 32.68 5.90 0.10
C ILE A 135 33.92 6.79 0.11
N ARG A 136 34.73 6.66 -0.94
CA ARG A 136 35.82 7.58 -1.24
C ARG A 136 35.21 8.83 -1.88
N LYS A 137 35.25 9.95 -1.16
CA LYS A 137 35.04 11.30 -1.70
C LYS A 137 36.13 11.56 -2.75
N ASP A 138 35.76 11.77 -4.02
CA ASP A 138 36.26 12.89 -4.84
C ASP A 138 35.63 12.89 -6.24
N GLN A 139 35.57 14.08 -6.86
CA GLN A 139 35.17 14.42 -8.24
C GLN A 139 33.76 15.00 -8.46
N ILE A 140 33.60 16.24 -7.97
CA ILE A 140 32.86 17.31 -8.66
C ILE A 140 33.91 18.14 -9.40
N HIS A 141 33.74 18.33 -10.71
CA HIS A 141 34.26 19.37 -11.64
C HIS A 141 34.08 18.78 -13.06
N SER A 142 33.73 19.47 -14.15
CA SER A 142 33.39 20.86 -14.47
C SER A 142 32.89 20.84 -15.92
N ALA A 143 31.88 21.66 -16.25
CA ALA A 143 31.70 22.23 -17.59
C ALA A 143 30.76 23.45 -17.51
N THR A 144 31.30 24.59 -17.06
CA THR A 144 30.87 25.95 -17.42
C THR A 144 31.19 26.14 -18.93
N SER A 145 30.54 26.95 -19.77
CA SER A 145 30.08 28.34 -19.66
C SER A 145 29.35 28.67 -20.98
N SER A 146 28.36 29.57 -21.06
CA SER A 146 28.53 30.98 -21.52
C SER A 146 27.23 31.38 -22.29
N LYS A 147 26.57 32.55 -22.21
CA LYS A 147 26.89 33.89 -21.69
C LYS A 147 25.65 34.84 -21.80
N TYR A 148 25.53 35.78 -20.83
CA TYR A 148 25.22 37.24 -20.93
C TYR A 148 23.83 37.75 -21.43
N MET A 149 23.25 38.90 -21.01
CA MET A 149 23.74 40.18 -20.43
C MET A 149 22.76 40.87 -19.45
N GLU A 150 23.36 41.64 -18.51
CA GLU A 150 23.01 42.99 -17.96
C GLU A 150 21.64 43.24 -17.27
N GLN A 151 21.53 44.04 -16.20
CA GLN A 151 22.17 45.33 -15.94
C GLN A 151 22.18 45.76 -14.45
N THR A 152 23.18 46.57 -14.12
CA THR A 152 23.53 47.41 -12.94
C THR A 152 22.37 48.09 -12.18
N GLY A 153 22.45 48.53 -10.91
CA GLY A 153 23.60 48.86 -10.07
C GLY A 153 23.23 49.36 -8.64
N VAL A 154 24.28 49.84 -7.98
CA VAL A 154 24.56 50.18 -6.57
C VAL A 154 23.73 51.33 -5.97
N LEU A 155 23.38 51.29 -4.66
CA LEU A 155 23.89 52.22 -3.61
C LEU A 155 23.36 51.90 -2.20
N ASP A 156 24.30 51.97 -1.25
CA ASP A 156 24.21 51.83 0.21
C ASP A 156 23.51 53.03 0.89
N LYS A 157 22.45 52.77 1.67
CA LYS A 157 22.19 53.22 3.05
C LYS A 157 20.76 52.94 3.49
#